data_AF-X1T8H9-F1
#
_entry.id   AF-X1T8H9-F1
#
_cell.length_a   1.000
_cell.length_b   1.000
_cell.length_c   1.000
_cell.angle_alpha   90.00
_cell.angle_beta   90.00
_cell.angle_gamma   90.00
#
_symmetry.space_group_name_H-M   'P 1'
#
loop_
_entity.id
_entity.type
_entity.pdbx_description
1 polymer ?
#
loop_
_entity_poly.entity_id
_entity_poly.type
_entity_poly.pdbx_seq_one_letter_code
_entity_poly.pdbx_strand_id
1 'polypeptide(L)' 'MRTGMEPVVKVLEALTLPDRYPTGDVRNIKRVEAIQQALHKLK' A
#
# COMPACT_ATOMS: atom_id res chain seq x y z
N MET A 1 0.15 20.94 2.98
CA MET A 1 0.73 19.60 2.69
C MET A 1 -0.29 18.45 2.66
N ARG A 2 -1.57 18.62 3.05
CA ARG A 2 -2.55 17.50 3.10
C ARG A 2 -3.45 17.34 1.87
N THR A 3 -3.75 18.40 1.12
CA THR A 3 -4.77 18.40 0.06
C THR A 3 -4.45 17.52 -1.15
N GLY A 4 -3.17 17.32 -1.48
CA GLY A 4 -2.77 16.46 -2.61
C GLY A 4 -2.69 14.96 -2.29
N MET A 5 -2.70 14.59 -1.01
CA MET A 5 -2.53 13.20 -0.55
C MET A 5 -3.84 12.49 -0.24
N GLU A 6 -4.95 13.21 -0.16
CA GLU A 6 -6.28 12.63 0.05
C GLU A 6 -6.63 11.43 -0.86
N PRO A 7 -6.38 11.47 -2.19
CA PRO A 7 -6.70 10.32 -3.02
C PRO A 7 -5.81 9.11 -2.71
N VAL A 8 -4.55 9.33 -2.32
CA VAL A 8 -3.61 8.28 -1.92
C VAL A 8 -4.06 7.63 -0.62
N VAL A 9 -4.44 8.43 0.38
CA VAL A 9 -4.90 7.95 1.68
C VAL A 9 -6.17 7.11 1.52
N LYS A 10 -7.15 7.56 0.73
CA LYS A 10 -8.38 6.79 0.45
C LYS A 10 -8.10 5.43 -0.17
N VAL A 11 -7.16 5.36 -1.12
CA VAL A 11 -6.76 4.09 -1.75
C VAL A 11 -6.12 3.15 -0.73
N LEU A 12 -5.25 3.67 0.14
CA LEU A 12 -4.58 2.86 1.16
C LEU A 12 -5.55 2.39 2.26
N GLU A 13 -6.54 3.21 2.65
CA GLU A 13 -7.57 2.84 3.62
C GLU A 13 -8.51 1.75 3.09
N ALA A 14 -8.82 1.78 1.79
CA ALA A 14 -9.64 0.76 1.16
C ALA A 14 -8.87 -0.54 0.83
N LEU A 15 -7.54 -0.52 0.89
CA LEU A 15 -6.71 -1.66 0.51
C LEU A 15 -6.60 -2.67 1.65
N THR A 16 -7.07 -3.88 1.40
CA THR A 16 -6.79 -5.01 2.30
C THR A 16 -5.35 -5.47 2.09
N LEU A 17 -4.50 -5.24 3.09
CA LEU A 17 -3.09 -5.58 3.01
C LEU A 17 -2.82 -7.02 3.48
N PRO A 18 -1.95 -7.78 2.79
CA PRO A 18 -1.50 -9.09 3.25
C PRO A 18 -0.88 -9.04 4.65
N ASP A 19 -0.88 -10.16 5.38
CA ASP A 19 -0.31 -10.23 6.73
C ASP A 19 1.12 -9.67 6.81
N ARG A 20 1.40 -8.99 7.92
CA ARG A 20 2.73 -8.44 8.20
C ARG A 20 3.58 -9.49 8.89
N TYR A 21 4.73 -9.79 8.32
CA TYR A 21 5.72 -10.71 8.89
C TYR A 21 6.87 -9.93 9.57
N PRO A 22 7.71 -10.59 10.38
CA PRO A 22 8.88 -9.97 10.97
C PRO A 22 9.77 -9.26 9.95
N THR A 23 10.47 -8.22 10.38
CA THR A 23 11.40 -7.47 9.53
C THR A 23 12.47 -8.41 8.95
N GLY A 24 12.67 -8.35 7.63
CA GLY A 24 13.59 -9.24 6.91
C GLY A 24 12.92 -10.49 6.29
N ASP A 25 11.64 -10.74 6.58
CA ASP A 25 10.90 -11.83 5.94
C ASP A 25 10.59 -11.48 4.47
N VAL A 26 10.98 -12.37 3.55
CA VAL A 26 10.80 -12.21 2.10
C VAL A 26 9.32 -12.06 1.74
N ARG A 27 8.40 -12.66 2.50
CA ARG A 27 6.95 -12.56 2.25
C ARG A 27 6.40 -11.14 2.35
N ASN A 28 7.09 -10.25 3.06
CA ASN A 28 6.71 -8.83 3.13
C ASN A 28 6.77 -8.14 1.76
N ILE A 29 7.51 -8.68 0.78
CA ILE A 29 7.54 -8.11 -0.57
C ILE A 29 6.15 -8.09 -1.21
N LYS A 30 5.34 -9.13 -0.98
CA LYS A 30 3.96 -9.21 -1.49
C LYS A 30 3.09 -8.07 -0.97
N ARG A 31 3.34 -7.63 0.27
CA ARG A 31 2.63 -6.50 0.89
C ARG A 31 3.04 -5.17 0.25
N VAL A 32 4.32 -5.02 -0.10
CA VAL A 32 4.82 -3.85 -0.84
C VAL A 32 4.28 -3.82 -2.27
N GLU A 33 4.28 -4.96 -2.97
CA GLU A 33 3.72 -5.10 -4.32
C GLU A 33 2.23 -4.72 -4.37
N ALA A 34 1.43 -5.17 -3.38
CA ALA A 34 0.02 -4.82 -3.28
C ALA A 34 -0.20 -3.30 -3.14
N ILE A 35 0.60 -2.62 -2.31
CA ILE A 35 0.57 -1.16 -2.15
C ILE A 35 0.96 -0.47 -3.45
N GLN A 36 2.06 -0.91 -4.07
CA GLN A 36 2.56 -0.33 -5.31
C GLN A 36 1.52 -0.43 -6.42
N GLN A 37 0.89 -1.60 -6.61
CA GLN A 37 -0.15 -1.78 -7.62
C GLN A 37 -1.38 -0.90 -7.37
N ALA A 38 -1.81 -0.77 -6.11
CA ALA A 38 -2.94 0.07 -5.75
C ALA A 38 -2.69 1.55 -6.07
N LEU A 39 -1.48 2.04 -5.76
CA LEU A 39 -1.09 3.42 -6.05
C LEU A 39 -0.82 3.67 -7.54
N HIS A 40 -0.29 2.69 -8.26
CA HIS A 40 -0.06 2.82 -9.71
C HIS A 40 -1.36 2.89 -10.51
N LYS A 41 -2.44 2.25 -10.03
CA LYS A 41 -3.78 2.35 -10.63
C LYS A 41 -4.49 3.69 -10.39
N LEU A 42 -3.98 4.51 -9.46
CA LEU A 42 -4.51 5.85 -9.17
C LEU A 42 -3.98 6.91 -10.16
N LYS A 43 -2.89 6.61 -10.86
CA LYS A 43 -2.24 7.50 -11.83
C LYS A 43 -2.97 7.51 -13.17
#